data_AF-A0A6A1QIV1-F1
#
_entry.id   AF-A0A6A1QIV1-F1
#
_cell.length_a   1.000
_cell.length_b   1.000
_cell.length_c   1.000
_cell.angle_alpha   90.00
_cell.angle_beta   90.00
_cell.angle_gamma   90.00
#
_symmetry.space_group_name_H-M   'P 1'
#
loop_
_entity.id
_entity.type
_entity.pdbx_description
1 polymer ?
#
loop_
_entity_poly.entity_id
_entity_poly.type
_entity_poly.pdbx_seq_one_letter_code
_entity_poly.pdbx_strand_id
1 'polypeptide(L)'
;MSPFPFDLLLQEVQKYPNAELAWCQEEHKNQGYYDYVKPRLRTTINRAKPVWYAGRDPAAAPATGNKKTHLTELQRLLDTAFDLDAFKKFS
;
A
#
# COMPACT_ATOMS: atom_id res chain seq x y z
N MET A 1 -5.98 -10.15 9.44
CA MET A 1 -5.98 -8.77 9.97
C MET A 1 -7.40 -8.32 10.34
N SER A 2 -7.96 -8.91 11.40
CA SER A 2 -9.22 -8.45 12.00
C SER A 2 -9.18 -8.81 13.49
N PRO A 3 -9.62 -7.93 14.40
CA PRO A 3 -10.19 -6.60 14.17
C PRO A 3 -9.16 -5.58 13.64
N PHE A 4 -9.62 -4.51 12.99
CA PHE A 4 -8.73 -3.45 12.48
C PHE A 4 -8.31 -2.53 13.63
N PRO A 5 -7.00 -2.34 13.88
CA PRO A 5 -6.51 -1.62 15.06
C PRO A 5 -6.49 -0.10 14.83
N PHE A 6 -7.67 0.53 14.93
CA PHE A 6 -7.81 1.98 14.70
C PHE A 6 -6.93 2.83 15.61
N ASP A 7 -6.94 2.57 16.92
CA ASP A 7 -6.26 3.40 17.92
C ASP A 7 -4.74 3.34 17.79
N LEU A 8 -4.19 2.12 17.66
CA LEU A 8 -2.75 1.90 17.51
C LEU A 8 -2.22 2.57 16.23
N LEU A 9 -2.98 2.48 15.14
CA LEU A 9 -2.58 3.07 13.88
C LEU A 9 -2.62 4.61 13.94
N LEU A 10 -3.64 5.18 14.58
CA LEU A 10 -3.72 6.62 14.80
C LEU A 10 -2.52 7.12 15.62
N GLN A 11 -2.18 6.41 16.70
CA GLN A 11 -1.03 6.75 17.54
C GLN A 11 0.28 6.75 16.76
N GLU A 12 0.52 5.76 15.90
CA GLU A 12 1.73 5.74 15.07
C GLU A 12 1.74 6.84 14.01
N VAL A 13 0.63 7.07 13.33
CA VAL A 13 0.55 8.14 12.31
C VAL A 13 0.79 9.52 12.93
N GLN A 14 0.29 9.75 14.15
CA GLN A 14 0.49 11.02 14.86
C GLN A 14 1.95 11.30 15.22
N LYS A 15 2.80 10.27 15.36
CA LYS A 15 4.25 10.47 15.56
C LYS A 15 4.94 11.05 14.32
N TYR A 16 4.35 10.88 13.14
CA TYR A 16 4.92 11.30 11.87
C TYR A 16 3.97 12.25 11.09
N PRO A 17 3.69 13.45 11.63
CA PRO A 17 2.69 14.36 11.07
C PRO A 17 3.04 14.92 9.69
N ASN A 18 4.29 14.80 9.23
CA ASN A 18 4.75 15.24 7.91
C ASN A 18 5.04 14.09 6.95
N ALA A 19 4.89 12.82 7.38
CA ALA A 19 5.15 11.68 6.51
C ALA A 19 4.01 11.45 5.52
N GLU A 20 4.37 10.92 4.35
CA GLU A 20 3.43 10.33 3.41
C GLU A 20 3.15 8.87 3.81
N LEU A 21 1.94 8.39 3.55
CA LEU A 21 1.52 7.05 3.90
C LEU A 21 1.34 6.21 2.62
N ALA A 22 2.04 5.08 2.54
CA ALA A 22 1.87 4.10 1.48
C ALA A 22 1.48 2.74 2.08
N TRP A 23 0.51 2.07 1.47
CA TRP A 23 0.20 0.67 1.74
C TRP A 23 0.98 -0.21 0.78
N CYS A 24 1.85 -1.05 1.31
CA CYS A 24 2.66 -1.98 0.53
C CYS A 24 2.12 -3.40 0.66
N GLN A 25 1.89 -4.10 -0.46
CA GLN A 25 1.53 -5.52 -0.45
C GLN A 25 2.06 -6.26 -1.69
N GLU A 26 2.43 -7.53 -1.52
CA GLU A 26 2.94 -8.36 -2.62
C GLU A 26 1.83 -8.84 -3.57
N GLU A 27 0.62 -8.99 -3.05
CA GLU A 27 -0.55 -9.42 -3.83
C GLU A 27 -1.02 -8.33 -4.81
N HIS A 28 -1.71 -8.75 -5.87
CA HIS A 28 -2.37 -7.83 -6.80
C HIS A 28 -3.35 -6.92 -6.08
N LYS A 29 -3.55 -5.70 -6.57
CA LYS A 29 -4.39 -4.67 -5.94
C LYS A 29 -5.84 -5.07 -5.69
N ASN A 30 -6.37 -5.94 -6.55
CA ASN A 30 -7.71 -6.54 -6.44
C ASN A 30 -7.74 -7.81 -5.57
N GLN A 31 -6.61 -8.18 -4.98
CA GLN A 31 -6.42 -9.32 -4.11
C GLN A 31 -5.82 -8.83 -2.77
N GLY A 32 -5.81 -9.73 -1.79
CA GLY A 32 -5.30 -9.42 -0.46
C GLY A 32 -6.23 -8.47 0.31
N TYR A 33 -5.65 -7.60 1.13
CA TYR A 33 -6.38 -6.81 2.11
C TYR A 33 -6.56 -5.35 1.72
N TYR A 34 -6.06 -4.91 0.56
CA TYR A 34 -6.12 -3.51 0.16
C TYR A 34 -7.53 -2.92 0.23
N ASP A 35 -8.53 -3.60 -0.33
CA ASP A 35 -9.92 -3.12 -0.31
C ASP A 35 -10.54 -3.11 1.10
N TYR A 36 -10.07 -4.00 1.98
CA TYR A 36 -10.49 -4.02 3.38
C TYR A 36 -9.82 -2.90 4.19
N VAL A 37 -8.52 -2.68 4.00
CA VAL A 37 -7.70 -1.76 4.79
C VAL A 37 -7.87 -0.32 4.34
N LYS A 38 -7.89 -0.05 3.03
CA LYS A 38 -7.95 1.31 2.46
C LYS A 38 -9.05 2.20 3.07
N PRO A 39 -10.33 1.81 3.11
CA PRO A 39 -11.36 2.67 3.68
C PRO A 39 -11.15 2.89 5.19
N ARG A 40 -10.68 1.88 5.92
CA ARG A 40 -10.45 1.95 7.37
C ARG A 40 -9.27 2.86 7.71
N LEU A 41 -8.16 2.70 6.99
CA LEU A 41 -6.97 3.53 7.11
C LEU A 41 -7.29 5.01 6.83
N ARG A 42 -8.06 5.28 5.77
CA ARG A 42 -8.54 6.63 5.45
C ARG A 42 -9.42 7.23 6.54
N THR A 43 -10.26 6.41 7.19
CA THR A 43 -11.07 6.87 8.32
C THR A 43 -10.21 7.15 9.54
N THR A 44 -9.23 6.30 9.86
CA THR A 44 -8.31 6.50 11.00
C THR A 44 -7.60 7.85 10.90
N ILE A 45 -7.10 8.21 9.72
CA ILE A 45 -6.39 9.48 9.51
C ILE A 45 -7.32 10.66 9.19
N ASN A 46 -8.63 10.50 9.37
CA ASN A 46 -9.67 11.48 9.03
C ASN A 46 -9.53 12.07 7.61
N ARG A 47 -9.07 11.25 6.65
CA ARG A 47 -8.76 11.67 5.27
C ARG A 47 -7.82 12.87 5.16
N ALA A 48 -7.01 13.15 6.19
CA ALA A 48 -6.11 14.29 6.24
C ALA A 48 -5.01 14.24 5.17
N LYS A 49 -4.68 13.03 4.69
CA LYS A 49 -3.65 12.79 3.68
C LYS A 49 -4.05 11.70 2.70
N PRO A 50 -3.50 11.72 1.46
CA PRO A 50 -3.61 10.58 0.55
C PRO A 50 -2.90 9.36 1.16
N VAL A 51 -3.45 8.18 0.87
CA VAL A 51 -2.80 6.89 1.14
C VAL A 51 -2.44 6.29 -0.21
N TRP A 52 -1.14 6.21 -0.46
CA TRP A 52 -0.58 5.61 -1.67
C TRP A 52 -0.64 4.09 -1.62
N TYR A 53 -0.49 3.46 -2.79
CA TYR A 53 -0.44 2.01 -2.92
C TYR A 53 0.83 1.63 -3.64
N ALA A 54 1.63 0.77 -3.03
CA ALA A 54 2.82 0.17 -3.62
C ALA A 54 2.63 -1.35 -3.64
N GLY A 55 2.23 -1.89 -4.78
CA GLY A 55 1.97 -3.31 -4.93
C GLY A 55 1.71 -3.66 -6.38
N ARG A 56 1.41 -4.93 -6.67
CA ARG A 56 1.15 -5.34 -8.04
C ARG A 56 -0.17 -4.76 -8.55
N ASP A 57 -0.20 -4.42 -9.83
CA ASP A 57 -1.41 -3.97 -10.52
C ASP A 57 -2.51 -5.05 -10.48
N PRO A 58 -3.80 -4.69 -10.67
CA PRO A 58 -4.87 -5.67 -10.69
C PRO A 58 -4.62 -6.75 -11.75
N ALA A 59 -4.71 -8.02 -11.37
CA ALA A 59 -4.60 -9.14 -12.30
C ALA A 59 -5.69 -10.19 -12.04
N ALA A 60 -6.13 -10.86 -13.09
CA ALA A 60 -7.11 -11.96 -12.99
C ALA A 60 -6.49 -13.24 -12.39
N ALA A 61 -5.19 -13.46 -12.62
CA ALA A 61 -4.45 -14.61 -12.09
C ALA A 61 -3.72 -14.24 -10.78
N PRO A 62 -3.69 -15.11 -9.75
CA PRO A 62 -3.04 -14.81 -8.47
C PRO A 62 -1.52 -14.69 -8.55
N ALA A 63 -0.90 -15.36 -9.53
CA ALA A 63 0.54 -15.31 -9.79
C ALA A 63 0.81 -15.45 -11.28
N THR A 64 1.77 -14.69 -11.80
CA THR A 64 2.32 -14.93 -13.13
C THR A 64 3.06 -16.27 -13.11
N GLY A 65 2.64 -17.22 -13.94
CA GLY A 65 3.23 -18.59 -13.99
C GLY A 65 4.69 -18.64 -14.48
N ASN A 66 5.31 -17.49 -14.73
CA ASN A 66 6.68 -17.35 -15.20
C ASN A 66 7.54 -16.68 -14.11
N LYS A 67 8.54 -17.42 -13.61
CA LYS A 67 9.47 -16.97 -12.55
C LYS A 67 10.17 -15.65 -12.90
N LYS A 68 10.49 -15.42 -14.19
CA LYS A 68 11.16 -14.19 -14.62
C LYS A 68 10.25 -12.97 -14.45
N THR A 69 8.97 -13.10 -14.82
CA THR A 69 7.96 -12.05 -14.65
C THR A 69 7.75 -11.72 -13.17
N HIS A 70 7.65 -12.75 -12.32
CA HIS A 70 7.51 -12.57 -10.88
C HIS A 70 8.69 -11.79 -10.26
N LEU A 71 9.94 -12.09 -10.66
CA LEU A 71 11.11 -11.36 -10.18
C LEU A 71 11.10 -9.88 -10.63
N THR A 72 10.68 -9.60 -11.86
CA THR A 72 10.53 -8.23 -12.35
C THR A 72 9.43 -7.46 -11.60
N GLU A 73 8.31 -8.11 -11.29
CA GLU A 73 7.23 -7.51 -10.50
C GLU A 73 7.66 -7.23 -9.06
N LEU A 74 8.42 -8.14 -8.45
CA LEU A 74 8.98 -7.95 -7.11
C LEU A 74 9.98 -6.79 -7.07
N GLN A 75 10.87 -6.72 -8.07
CA GLN A 75 11.82 -5.61 -8.20
C GLN A 75 11.06 -4.28 -8.29
N ARG A 76 10.06 -4.18 -9.16
CA ARG A 76 9.24 -2.98 -9.33
C ARG A 76 8.50 -2.60 -8.03
N LEU A 77 8.01 -3.59 -7.28
CA LEU A 77 7.37 -3.34 -5.98
C LEU A 77 8.35 -2.73 -4.99
N LEU A 78 9.55 -3.29 -4.89
CA LEU A 78 10.59 -2.76 -4.00
C LEU A 78 11.01 -1.36 -4.42
N ASP A 79 11.24 -1.14 -5.72
CA ASP A 79 11.60 0.17 -6.26
C ASP A 79 10.52 1.20 -5.94
N THR A 80 9.23 0.86 -6.11
CA THR A 80 8.11 1.77 -5.82
C THR A 80 7.94 2.01 -4.31
N ALA A 81 8.21 1.01 -3.46
CA ALA A 81 8.07 1.13 -2.01
C ALA A 81 9.19 1.98 -1.38
N PHE A 82 10.38 1.97 -1.96
CA PHE A 82 11.54 2.73 -1.45
C PHE A 82 11.81 4.05 -2.20
N ASP A 83 11.16 4.29 -3.34
CA ASP A 83 11.26 5.55 -4.06
C ASP A 83 10.43 6.65 -3.40
N LEU A 84 11.12 7.60 -2.77
CA LEU A 84 10.54 8.77 -2.10
C LEU A 84 9.95 9.80 -3.08
N ASP A 85 10.27 9.71 -4.37
CA ASP A 85 9.76 10.59 -5.42
C ASP A 85 8.63 9.95 -6.24
N ALA A 86 8.40 8.64 -6.08
CA ALA A 86 7.38 7.89 -6.83
C ALA A 86 5.98 8.51 -6.71
N PHE A 87 5.67 9.09 -5.55
CA PHE A 87 4.37 9.68 -5.25
C PHE A 87 4.36 11.22 -5.29
N LYS A 88 5.53 11.89 -5.36
CA LYS A 88 5.60 13.36 -5.46
C LYS A 88 4.93 13.91 -6.71
N LYS A 89 4.88 13.14 -7.80
CA LYS A 89 4.18 13.55 -9.04
C LYS A 89 2.65 13.60 -8.90
N PHE A 90 2.10 13.03 -7.84
CA PHE A 90 0.66 12.94 -7.61
C PHE A 90 0.20 13.75 -6.38
N SER A 91 1.12 14.40 -5.67
CA SER A 91 0.86 15.30 -4.53
C SER A 91 0.59 16.73 -4.96
#